data_AF-A0A842RRQ5-F1
#
_entry.id   AF-A0A842RRQ5-F1
#
_cell.length_a   1.000
_cell.length_b   1.000
_cell.length_c   1.000
_cell.angle_alpha   90.00
_cell.angle_beta   90.00
_cell.angle_gamma   90.00
#
_symmetry.space_group_name_H-M   'P 1'
#
loop_
_entity.id
_entity.type
_entity.pdbx_description
1 polymer ?
#
loop_
_entity_poly.entity_id
_entity_poly.type
_entity_poly.pdbx_seq_one_letter_code
_entity_poly.pdbx_strand_id
1 'polypeptide(L)'
;MTLNWDLDRYIEYVRWYLAFKPVSKQKLHKDAYNKAKEWFELKTALLQSARDKVVEIYTSFKNIKKKGSQLHLRKCCIRFDARSFTFVKTDKEITSYWLHLSLSGKWGRTAFLIILKKRKELIEEALGGGIRECLEQLKDVSIAKT
;
A
#
# COMPACT_ATOMS: atom_id res chain seq x y z
N MET A 1 17.05 -4.97 5.11
CA MET A 1 15.87 -4.39 5.79
C MET A 1 14.67 -5.26 5.43
N THR A 2 13.82 -5.62 6.38
CA THR A 2 12.77 -6.63 6.18
C THR A 2 11.42 -5.98 5.88
N LEU A 3 10.72 -6.48 4.86
CA LEU A 3 9.35 -6.10 4.50
C LEU A 3 8.45 -5.96 5.72
N ASN A 4 8.57 -6.89 6.67
CA ASN A 4 7.77 -6.92 7.89
C ASN A 4 7.87 -5.61 8.68
N TRP A 5 9.04 -4.98 8.73
CA TRP A 5 9.21 -3.72 9.47
C TRP A 5 8.47 -2.56 8.78
N ASP A 6 8.57 -2.46 7.45
CA ASP A 6 7.85 -1.43 6.70
C ASP A 6 6.33 -1.64 6.76
N LEU A 7 5.88 -2.90 6.73
CA LEU A 7 4.47 -3.25 6.94
C LEU A 7 3.99 -2.85 8.34
N ASP A 8 4.80 -3.10 9.37
CA ASP A 8 4.46 -2.74 10.75
C ASP A 8 4.37 -1.22 10.93
N ARG A 9 5.32 -0.45 10.38
CA ARG A 9 5.24 1.02 10.37
C ARG A 9 4.01 1.54 9.63
N TYR A 10 3.65 0.93 8.50
CA TYR A 10 2.43 1.30 7.79
C TYR A 10 1.17 1.02 8.64
N ILE A 11 1.10 -0.13 9.32
CA ILE A 11 -0.05 -0.44 10.19
C ILE A 11 -0.11 0.52 11.38
N GLU A 12 1.02 0.85 12.00
CA GLU A 12 1.11 1.86 13.05
C GLU A 12 0.61 3.22 12.57
N TYR A 13 1.00 3.59 11.35
CA TYR A 13 0.55 4.83 10.72
C TYR A 13 -0.96 4.86 10.48
N VAL A 14 -1.53 3.77 9.98
CA VAL A 14 -3.00 3.65 9.81
C VAL A 14 -3.71 3.73 11.16
N ARG A 15 -3.18 3.07 12.20
CA ARG A 15 -3.73 3.14 13.58
C ARG A 15 -3.67 4.56 14.14
N TRP A 16 -2.56 5.24 13.94
CA TRP A 16 -2.38 6.63 14.36
C TRP A 16 -3.41 7.54 13.69
N TYR A 17 -3.62 7.39 12.38
CA TYR A 17 -4.65 8.15 11.67
C TYR A 17 -6.08 7.82 12.11
N LEU A 18 -6.37 6.56 12.44
CA LEU A 18 -7.69 6.17 12.96
C LEU A 18 -8.02 6.83 14.31
N ALA A 19 -7.01 7.20 15.10
CA ALA A 19 -7.21 7.91 16.37
C ALA A 19 -7.89 9.27 16.18
N PHE A 20 -7.70 9.91 15.01
CA PHE A 20 -8.36 11.18 14.64
C PHE A 20 -9.83 11.03 14.26
N LYS A 21 -10.35 9.79 14.17
CA LYS A 21 -11.75 9.49 13.79
C LYS A 21 -12.21 10.24 12.53
N PRO A 22 -11.46 10.18 11.42
CA PRO A 22 -11.65 11.09 10.30
C PRO A 22 -12.87 10.72 9.45
N VAL A 23 -13.76 11.70 9.25
CA VAL A 23 -14.95 11.56 8.41
C VAL A 23 -14.65 11.87 6.93
N SER A 24 -13.55 12.57 6.63
CA SER A 24 -13.17 12.92 5.25
C SER A 24 -11.65 13.00 5.04
N LYS A 25 -11.22 12.77 3.80
CA LYS A 25 -9.81 12.85 3.39
C LYS A 25 -9.20 14.25 3.60
N GLN A 26 -9.98 15.29 3.31
CA GLN A 26 -9.55 16.69 3.43
C GLN A 26 -9.24 17.06 4.88
N LYS A 27 -10.13 16.66 5.81
CA LYS A 27 -9.93 16.90 7.24
C LYS A 27 -8.68 16.19 7.76
N LEU A 28 -8.54 14.91 7.44
CA LEU A 28 -7.37 14.12 7.83
C LEU A 28 -6.06 14.69 7.25
N HIS A 29 -6.11 15.21 6.03
CA HIS A 29 -4.95 15.83 5.40
C HIS A 29 -4.53 17.11 6.13
N LYS A 30 -5.49 18.02 6.41
CA LYS A 30 -5.22 19.27 7.13
C LYS A 30 -4.70 19.03 8.54
N ASP A 31 -5.28 18.07 9.25
CA ASP A 31 -5.04 17.89 10.68
C ASP A 31 -3.73 17.11 10.97
N ALA A 32 -3.32 16.25 10.05
CA ALA A 32 -2.34 15.21 10.38
C ALA A 32 -1.33 14.86 9.27
N TYR A 33 -1.46 15.33 8.03
CA TYR A 33 -0.53 14.96 6.94
C TYR A 33 0.90 15.47 7.13
N ASN A 34 1.08 16.71 7.59
CA ASN A 34 2.42 17.27 7.78
C ASN A 34 3.14 16.55 8.94
N LYS A 35 2.44 16.34 10.06
CA LYS A 35 2.93 15.56 11.20
C LYS A 35 3.28 14.13 10.80
N ALA A 36 2.45 13.51 9.98
CA ALA A 36 2.69 12.18 9.44
C ALA A 36 3.98 12.09 8.62
N LYS A 37 4.21 13.07 7.76
CA LYS A 37 5.39 13.13 6.90
C LYS A 37 6.68 13.28 7.70
N GLU A 38 6.63 14.02 8.80
CA GLU A 38 7.75 14.18 9.73
C GLU A 38 8.01 12.93 10.56
N TRP A 39 6.96 12.25 11.04
CA TRP A 39 7.10 11.17 12.01
C TRP A 39 7.31 9.78 11.39
N PHE A 40 6.71 9.47 10.24
CA PHE A 40 6.65 8.08 9.75
C PHE A 40 7.67 7.73 8.67
N GLU A 41 8.43 8.69 8.12
CA GLU A 41 9.47 8.47 7.09
C GLU A 41 9.07 7.57 5.88
N LEU A 42 7.77 7.39 5.65
CA LEU A 42 7.22 6.61 4.54
C LEU A 42 7.21 7.43 3.25
N LYS A 43 7.27 6.76 2.09
CA LYS A 43 7.04 7.45 0.81
C LYS A 43 5.66 8.11 0.78
N THR A 44 5.56 9.25 0.12
CA THR A 44 4.32 10.03 -0.02
C THR A 44 3.16 9.22 -0.63
N ALA A 45 3.45 8.31 -1.57
CA ALA A 45 2.44 7.40 -2.13
C ALA A 45 1.80 6.49 -1.07
N LEU A 46 2.60 5.95 -0.13
CA LEU A 46 2.09 5.15 0.98
C LEU A 46 1.35 6.00 2.01
N LEU A 47 1.83 7.22 2.29
CA LEU A 47 1.12 8.15 3.17
C LEU A 47 -0.29 8.46 2.65
N GLN A 48 -0.42 8.65 1.34
CA GLN A 48 -1.71 8.87 0.67
C GLN A 48 -2.59 7.62 0.66
N SER A 49 -2.03 6.45 0.35
CA SER A 49 -2.75 5.17 0.37
C SER A 49 -3.32 4.87 1.76
N ALA A 50 -2.53 5.03 2.82
CA ALA A 50 -3.00 4.87 4.20
C ALA A 50 -4.10 5.87 4.57
N ARG A 51 -3.97 7.15 4.19
CA ARG A 51 -5.01 8.17 4.43
C ARG A 51 -6.35 7.74 3.83
N ASP A 52 -6.32 7.27 2.59
CA ASP A 52 -7.51 6.83 1.88
C ASP A 52 -8.11 5.57 2.54
N LYS A 53 -7.27 4.62 2.95
CA LYS A 53 -7.69 3.40 3.65
C LYS A 53 -8.32 3.68 5.02
N VAL A 54 -7.79 4.64 5.77
CA VAL A 54 -8.34 5.07 7.07
C VAL A 54 -9.76 5.60 6.90
N VAL A 55 -9.99 6.44 5.90
CA VAL A 55 -11.33 7.00 5.62
C VAL A 55 -12.31 5.88 5.24
N GLU A 56 -11.89 4.93 4.42
CA GLU A 56 -12.68 3.73 4.08
C GLU A 56 -13.03 2.91 5.33
N ILE A 57 -12.04 2.56 6.15
CA ILE A 57 -12.22 1.77 7.39
C ILE A 57 -13.17 2.50 8.34
N TYR A 58 -12.93 3.79 8.59
CA TYR A 58 -13.72 4.55 9.57
C TYR A 58 -15.16 4.77 9.10
N THR A 59 -15.37 5.01 7.81
CA THR A 59 -16.71 5.17 7.22
C THR A 59 -17.49 3.86 7.30
N SER A 60 -16.86 2.74 6.89
CA SER A 60 -17.46 1.41 7.01
C SER A 60 -17.81 1.07 8.46
N PHE A 61 -16.89 1.35 9.40
CA PHE A 61 -17.15 1.17 10.81
C PHE A 61 -18.33 2.03 11.30
N LYS A 62 -18.40 3.31 10.91
CA LYS A 62 -19.49 4.21 11.31
C LYS A 62 -20.86 3.72 10.83
N ASN A 63 -20.92 3.08 9.67
CA ASN A 63 -22.18 2.56 9.11
C ASN A 63 -22.66 1.29 9.80
N ILE A 64 -21.75 0.47 10.35
CA ILE A 64 -22.07 -0.84 10.92
C ILE A 64 -22.07 -0.81 12.46
N LYS A 65 -21.41 0.17 13.09
CA LYS A 65 -21.21 0.19 14.55
C LYS A 65 -22.54 0.20 15.32
N LYS A 66 -22.58 -0.60 16.38
CA LYS A 66 -23.61 -0.50 17.42
C LYS A 66 -23.16 0.52 18.48
N LYS A 67 -24.10 1.00 19.30
CA LYS A 67 -23.78 1.89 20.43
C LYS A 67 -22.71 1.22 21.31
N GLY A 68 -21.62 1.93 21.61
CA GLY A 68 -20.53 1.43 22.45
C GLY A 68 -19.45 0.61 21.73
N SER A 69 -19.60 0.28 20.44
CA SER A 69 -18.55 -0.43 19.70
C SER A 69 -17.29 0.44 19.52
N GLN A 70 -16.11 -0.17 19.67
CA GLN A 70 -14.82 0.45 19.41
C GLN A 70 -14.14 -0.18 18.19
N LEU A 71 -13.40 0.63 17.43
CA LEU A 71 -12.69 0.17 16.24
C LEU A 71 -11.29 -0.34 16.61
N HIS A 72 -11.06 -1.64 16.43
CA HIS A 72 -9.74 -2.25 16.61
C HIS A 72 -9.23 -2.80 15.27
N LEU A 73 -8.17 -2.18 14.73
CA LEU A 73 -7.55 -2.63 13.50
C LEU A 73 -6.61 -3.83 13.77
N ARG A 74 -7.11 -5.04 13.49
CA ARG A 74 -6.35 -6.28 13.63
C ARG A 74 -5.37 -6.52 12.48
N LYS A 75 -5.83 -6.27 11.25
CA LYS A 75 -5.04 -6.42 10.01
C LYS A 75 -5.36 -5.27 9.05
N CYS A 76 -4.39 -4.87 8.26
CA CYS A 76 -4.56 -3.92 7.17
C CYS A 76 -3.81 -4.42 5.94
N CYS A 77 -4.45 -4.36 4.78
CA CYS A 77 -3.73 -4.49 3.53
C CYS A 77 -3.08 -3.14 3.17
N ILE A 78 -1.92 -3.21 2.52
CA ILE A 78 -1.32 -2.03 1.86
C ILE A 78 -1.72 -2.07 0.39
N ARG A 79 -2.36 -1.01 -0.08
CA ARG A 79 -2.60 -0.80 -1.51
C ARG A 79 -1.39 -0.09 -2.11
N PHE A 80 -0.78 -0.74 -3.10
CA PHE A 80 0.30 -0.17 -3.91
C PHE A 80 -0.28 0.42 -5.20
N ASP A 81 -0.04 1.71 -5.42
CA ASP A 81 -0.30 2.35 -6.71
C ASP A 81 0.96 2.37 -7.60
N ALA A 82 0.81 2.74 -8.86
CA ALA A 82 1.89 2.76 -9.86
C ALA A 82 3.13 3.60 -9.47
N ARG A 83 3.02 4.50 -8.47
CA ARG A 83 4.13 5.32 -7.96
C ARG A 83 4.93 4.62 -6.86
N SER A 84 4.39 3.52 -6.34
CA SER A 84 4.91 2.79 -5.17
C SER A 84 5.52 1.43 -5.52
N PHE A 85 5.37 0.96 -6.76
CA PHE A 85 6.04 -0.24 -7.25
C PHE A 85 6.59 -0.07 -8.67
N THR A 86 7.54 -0.92 -9.03
CA THR A 86 8.05 -1.05 -10.39
C THR A 86 8.24 -2.53 -10.70
N PHE A 87 7.74 -2.98 -11.86
CA PHE A 87 8.05 -4.31 -12.37
C PHE A 87 9.33 -4.24 -13.19
N VAL A 88 10.26 -5.16 -12.92
CA VAL A 88 11.54 -5.24 -13.61
C VAL A 88 11.66 -6.64 -14.21
N LYS A 89 11.93 -6.70 -15.51
CA LYS A 89 12.30 -7.93 -16.20
C LYS A 89 13.82 -8.08 -16.20
N THR A 90 14.32 -9.29 -16.01
CA THR A 90 15.76 -9.60 -16.10
C THR A 90 15.96 -10.85 -16.95
N ASP A 91 17.03 -10.86 -17.73
CA ASP A 91 17.30 -11.89 -18.75
C ASP A 91 17.85 -13.21 -18.16
N LYS A 92 17.73 -13.40 -16.84
CA LYS A 92 18.19 -14.61 -16.15
C LYS A 92 17.12 -15.71 -16.23
N GLU A 93 17.56 -16.90 -16.63
CA GLU A 93 16.70 -18.03 -17.07
C GLU A 93 15.73 -18.58 -16.02
N ILE A 94 15.98 -18.41 -14.72
CA ILE A 94 15.20 -19.08 -13.67
C ILE A 94 14.06 -18.21 -13.14
N THR A 95 14.27 -16.89 -13.02
CA THR A 95 13.29 -15.96 -12.45
C THR A 95 13.40 -14.59 -13.10
N SER A 96 12.65 -14.39 -14.18
CA SER A 96 12.79 -13.21 -15.03
C SER A 96 12.01 -11.98 -14.53
N TYR A 97 11.20 -12.10 -13.48
CA TYR A 97 10.29 -11.03 -13.04
C TYR A 97 10.48 -10.64 -11.56
N TRP A 98 10.72 -9.34 -11.34
CA TRP A 98 10.93 -8.74 -10.03
C TRP A 98 9.92 -7.63 -9.77
N LEU A 99 9.34 -7.61 -8.57
CA LEU A 99 8.52 -6.51 -8.05
C LEU A 99 9.35 -5.66 -7.10
N HIS A 100 9.69 -4.45 -7.52
CA HIS A 100 10.40 -3.48 -6.68
C HIS A 100 9.37 -2.61 -5.95
N LEU A 101 9.16 -2.85 -4.66
CA LEU A 101 8.34 -2.00 -3.81
C LEU A 101 9.17 -0.84 -3.26
N SER A 102 8.63 0.37 -3.34
CA SER A 102 9.23 1.55 -2.74
C SER A 102 8.53 1.88 -1.41
N LEU A 103 9.03 1.32 -0.32
CA LEU A 103 8.39 1.42 0.99
C LEU A 103 8.89 2.61 1.82
N SER A 104 10.21 2.70 2.04
CA SER A 104 10.79 3.77 2.84
C SER A 104 11.30 4.93 1.97
N GLY A 105 11.24 6.16 2.50
CA GLY A 105 11.77 7.35 1.82
C GLY A 105 13.29 7.46 1.84
N LYS A 106 13.96 6.87 2.84
CA LYS A 106 15.42 6.95 3.07
C LYS A 106 16.20 5.70 2.66
N TRP A 107 15.59 4.52 2.63
CA TRP A 107 16.29 3.24 2.57
C TRP A 107 15.71 2.31 1.51
N GLY A 108 15.99 2.62 0.25
CA GLY A 108 15.97 1.67 -0.87
C GLY A 108 14.62 1.05 -1.29
N ARG A 109 14.66 0.36 -2.42
CA ARG A 109 13.56 -0.45 -2.96
C ARG A 109 13.67 -1.87 -2.40
N THR A 110 12.56 -2.46 -1.97
CA THR A 110 12.49 -3.88 -1.59
C THR A 110 12.06 -4.68 -2.81
N ALA A 111 12.92 -5.57 -3.29
CA ALA A 111 12.65 -6.40 -4.46
C ALA A 111 12.09 -7.76 -4.05
N PHE A 112 10.98 -8.17 -4.66
CA PHE A 112 10.39 -9.49 -4.51
C PHE A 112 10.47 -10.25 -5.81
N LEU A 113 10.83 -11.53 -5.69
CA LEU A 113 10.70 -12.48 -6.78
C LEU A 113 9.22 -12.72 -7.08
N ILE A 114 8.82 -12.60 -8.33
CA ILE A 114 7.46 -12.96 -8.74
C ILE A 114 7.50 -14.29 -9.49
N ILE A 115 6.94 -15.33 -8.87
CA ILE A 115 6.75 -16.62 -9.53
C ILE A 115 5.43 -16.59 -10.29
N LEU A 116 5.51 -16.21 -11.57
CA LEU A 116 4.36 -16.11 -12.45
C LEU A 116 4.03 -17.48 -13.05
N LYS A 117 3.14 -18.23 -12.41
CA LYS A 117 2.68 -19.53 -12.93
C LYS A 117 1.68 -19.37 -14.09
N LYS A 118 0.47 -18.85 -13.81
CA LYS A 118 -0.67 -18.85 -14.76
C LYS A 118 -0.96 -17.50 -15.45
N ARG A 119 -0.18 -16.45 -15.17
CA ARG A 119 -0.43 -15.07 -15.67
C ARG A 119 0.80 -14.42 -16.32
N LYS A 120 1.69 -15.24 -16.88
CA LYS A 120 2.93 -14.78 -17.52
C LYS A 120 2.63 -13.88 -18.73
N GLU A 121 1.72 -14.32 -19.60
CA GLU A 121 1.33 -13.63 -20.84
C GLU A 121 0.74 -12.23 -20.58
N LEU A 122 -0.20 -12.11 -19.63
CA LEU A 122 -0.81 -10.83 -19.24
C LEU A 122 0.21 -9.81 -18.73
N ILE A 123 1.27 -10.26 -18.05
CA ILE A 123 2.30 -9.38 -17.51
C ILE A 123 3.36 -9.05 -18.57
N GLU A 124 3.65 -9.97 -19.49
CA GLU A 124 4.49 -9.70 -20.65
C GLU A 124 3.85 -8.65 -21.58
N GLU A 125 2.54 -8.72 -21.79
CA GLU A 125 1.75 -7.71 -22.50
C GLU A 125 1.77 -6.35 -21.77
N ALA A 126 1.62 -6.35 -20.44
CA ALA A 126 1.73 -5.16 -19.61
C ALA A 126 3.09 -4.46 -19.70
N LEU A 127 4.18 -5.24 -19.77
CA LEU A 127 5.56 -4.76 -19.82
C LEU A 127 6.00 -4.34 -21.22
N GLY A 128 5.37 -4.88 -22.28
CA GLY A 128 5.68 -4.60 -23.68
C GLY A 128 5.14 -3.27 -24.23
N GLY A 129 4.39 -2.50 -23.44
CA GLY A 129 3.90 -1.17 -23.85
C GLY A 129 2.46 -0.86 -23.44
N GLY A 130 1.69 -1.85 -22.96
CA GLY A 130 0.32 -1.69 -22.47
C GLY A 130 0.24 -1.28 -21.00
N ILE A 131 1.10 -0.38 -20.52
CA ILE A 131 1.21 -0.03 -19.09
C ILE A 131 -0.13 0.49 -18.53
N ARG A 132 -0.99 1.10 -19.35
CA ARG A 132 -2.19 1.78 -18.84
C ARG A 132 -3.36 0.85 -18.49
N GLU A 133 -3.56 -0.25 -19.22
CA GLU A 133 -4.69 -1.17 -19.00
C GLU A 133 -4.37 -2.29 -17.99
N CYS A 134 -3.14 -2.84 -18.02
CA CYS A 134 -2.76 -3.89 -17.08
C CYS A 134 -2.51 -3.37 -15.66
N LEU A 135 -2.08 -2.11 -15.50
CA LEU A 135 -2.02 -1.47 -14.20
C LEU A 135 -3.41 -1.36 -13.58
N GLU A 136 -4.49 -1.21 -14.35
CA GLU A 136 -5.86 -1.21 -13.79
C GLU A 136 -6.23 -2.54 -13.14
N GLN A 137 -5.76 -3.65 -13.69
CA GLN A 137 -6.00 -4.99 -13.15
C GLN A 137 -5.10 -5.32 -11.95
N LEU A 138 -3.96 -4.65 -11.80
CA LEU A 138 -3.00 -4.81 -10.70
C LEU A 138 -3.06 -3.69 -9.64
N LYS A 139 -3.96 -2.70 -9.80
CA LYS A 139 -4.14 -1.54 -8.89
C LYS A 139 -4.43 -1.93 -7.43
N ASP A 140 -4.73 -3.20 -7.17
CA ASP A 140 -5.02 -3.76 -5.86
C ASP A 140 -4.07 -4.92 -5.48
N VAL A 141 -2.76 -4.77 -5.69
CA VAL A 141 -1.81 -5.64 -4.97
C VAL A 141 -1.89 -5.28 -3.49
N SER A 142 -2.63 -6.09 -2.75
CA SER A 142 -2.78 -6.02 -1.30
C SER A 142 -1.84 -7.03 -0.65
N ILE A 143 -0.77 -6.55 -0.03
CA ILE A 143 0.05 -7.39 0.83
C ILE A 143 -0.58 -7.36 2.22
N ALA A 144 -0.98 -8.53 2.72
CA ALA A 144 -1.54 -8.70 4.06
C ALA A 144 -0.57 -9.53 4.91
N LYS A 145 -0.33 -9.09 6.15
CA LYS A 145 0.43 -9.86 7.14
C LYS A 145 -0.50 -10.98 7.69
N THR A 146 -0.06 -12.24 7.55
CA THR A 146 -0.79 -13.41 8.04
C THR A 146 -0.76 -13.50 9.55
#